data_AF-A0AAE4QJP4-F1
#
_entry.id   AF-A0AAE4QJP4-F1
#
_cell.length_a   1.000
_cell.length_b   1.000
_cell.length_c   1.000
_cell.angle_alpha   90.00
_cell.angle_beta   90.00
_cell.angle_gamma   90.00
#
_symmetry.space_group_name_H-M   'P 1'
#
loop_
_entity.id
_entity.type
_entity.pdbx_description
1 polymer ?
#
loop_
_entity_poly.entity_id
_entity_poly.type
_entity_poly.pdbx_seq_one_letter_code
_entity_poly.pdbx_strand_id
1 'polypeptide(L)'
;MDILKAVKNNIAQIIVGNDAAIELVMIALVANGHILLEDVPGTGKTSLAKSLARSIDGKFQRLQFTSDTLPGDVILAFMRAAQSRALLNGRSYCTPEDFRFLAKPVCSHRLTLTIEGEMKTTKTQVIQEILETVSAPVESV
;
A
#
# COMPACT_ATOMS: atom_id res chain seq x y z
N MET A 1 -2.24 12.05 32.13
CA MET A 1 -2.27 13.16 31.13
C MET A 1 -0.90 13.44 30.52
N ASP A 2 0.19 12.95 31.11
CA ASP A 2 1.55 13.29 30.67
C ASP A 2 1.96 12.64 29.34
N ILE A 3 1.39 11.48 29.00
CA ILE A 3 1.68 10.77 27.74
C ILE A 3 1.24 11.59 26.52
N LEU A 4 0.03 12.17 26.54
CA LEU A 4 -0.47 12.97 25.42
C LEU A 4 0.38 14.25 25.23
N LYS A 5 0.83 14.87 26.32
CA LYS A 5 1.77 15.99 26.27
C LYS A 5 3.13 15.56 25.74
N ALA A 6 3.63 14.40 26.14
CA ALA A 6 4.90 13.84 25.64
C ALA A 6 4.84 13.57 24.13
N VAL A 7 3.75 12.96 23.64
CA VAL A 7 3.54 12.73 22.20
C VAL A 7 3.45 14.05 21.44
N LYS A 8 2.69 15.03 21.95
CA LYS A 8 2.61 16.37 21.33
C LYS A 8 3.99 17.03 21.24
N ASN A 9 4.77 17.00 22.31
CA ASN A 9 6.12 17.57 22.35
C ASN A 9 7.05 16.90 21.35
N ASN A 10 7.02 15.56 21.24
CA ASN A 10 7.84 14.80 20.29
C ASN A 10 7.53 15.16 18.83
N ILE A 11 6.25 15.32 18.50
CA ILE A 11 5.82 15.70 17.14
C ILE A 11 6.22 17.14 16.83
N ALA A 12 6.07 18.06 17.80
CA ALA A 12 6.42 19.48 17.65
C ALA A 12 7.92 19.73 17.42
N GLN A 13 8.80 18.81 17.83
CA GLN A 13 10.24 18.88 17.49
C GLN A 13 10.51 18.70 15.99
N ILE A 14 9.62 18.03 15.26
CA ILE A 14 9.81 17.67 13.84
C ILE A 14 8.98 18.59 12.92
N ILE A 15 7.82 19.04 13.39
CA ILE A 15 6.90 19.90 12.63
C ILE A 15 6.91 21.30 13.23
N VAL A 16 7.57 22.23 12.55
CA VAL A 16 7.69 23.63 12.97
C VAL A 16 6.48 24.43 12.47
N GLY A 17 5.83 25.16 13.37
CA GLY A 17 4.83 26.19 13.01
C GLY A 17 3.43 25.67 12.65
N ASN A 18 3.08 24.42 12.98
CA ASN A 18 1.76 23.86 12.69
C ASN A 18 1.10 23.18 13.90
N ASP A 19 1.00 23.92 15.02
CA ASP A 19 0.45 23.43 16.28
C ASP A 19 -1.01 22.98 16.16
N ALA A 20 -1.80 23.67 15.33
CA ALA A 20 -3.20 23.33 15.09
C ALA A 20 -3.36 21.95 14.42
N ALA A 21 -2.52 21.62 13.43
CA ALA A 21 -2.55 20.30 12.81
C ALA A 21 -2.15 19.20 13.80
N ILE A 22 -1.14 19.44 14.64
CA ILE A 22 -0.74 18.46 15.68
C ILE A 22 -1.91 18.20 16.63
N GLU A 23 -2.62 19.24 17.05
CA GLU A 23 -3.77 19.11 17.93
C GLU A 23 -4.92 18.33 17.30
N LEU A 24 -5.30 18.64 16.05
CA LEU A 24 -6.32 17.89 15.32
C LEU A 24 -5.95 16.42 15.12
N VAL A 25 -4.68 16.14 14.83
CA VAL A 25 -4.17 14.77 14.70
C VAL A 25 -4.27 14.01 16.01
N MET A 26 -3.93 14.65 17.13
CA MET A 26 -4.02 14.05 18.47
C MET A 26 -5.47 13.78 18.88
N ILE A 27 -6.39 14.71 18.59
CA ILE A 27 -7.83 14.53 18.82
C ILE A 27 -8.34 13.32 18.03
N ALA A 28 -8.03 13.26 16.74
CA ALA A 28 -8.44 12.15 15.90
C ALA A 28 -7.85 10.80 16.37
N LEU A 29 -6.60 10.77 16.81
CA LEU A 29 -6.00 9.56 17.38
C LEU A 29 -6.77 9.07 18.62
N VAL A 30 -7.06 9.95 19.57
CA VAL A 30 -7.78 9.61 20.81
C VAL A 30 -9.23 9.20 20.51
N ALA A 31 -9.85 9.82 19.52
CA ALA A 31 -11.21 9.49 19.07
C ALA A 31 -11.27 8.25 18.15
N ASN A 32 -10.14 7.63 17.84
CA ASN A 32 -10.02 6.52 16.87
C ASN A 32 -10.61 6.87 15.49
N GLY A 33 -10.40 8.11 15.04
CA GLY A 33 -10.90 8.67 13.79
C GLY A 33 -9.86 8.68 12.66
N HIS A 34 -10.30 9.09 11.48
CA HIS A 34 -9.45 9.30 10.30
C HIS A 34 -9.16 10.78 10.08
N ILE A 35 -7.99 11.09 9.50
CA ILE A 35 -7.54 12.46 9.25
C ILE A 35 -7.29 12.62 7.75
N LEU A 36 -7.88 13.67 7.17
CA LEU A 36 -7.53 14.17 5.86
C LEU A 36 -6.58 15.36 6.03
N LEU A 37 -5.39 15.28 5.44
CA LEU A 37 -4.40 16.37 5.49
C LEU A 37 -4.37 17.10 4.15
N GLU A 38 -5.09 18.22 4.06
CA GLU A 38 -5.08 19.12 2.91
C GLU A 38 -4.13 20.27 3.16
N ASP A 39 -3.05 20.36 2.38
CA ASP A 39 -2.11 21.48 2.45
C ASP A 39 -1.24 21.46 1.17
N VAL A 40 -0.46 22.51 0.90
CA VAL A 40 0.38 22.61 -0.30
C VAL A 40 1.54 21.60 -0.29
N PRO A 41 2.05 21.13 -1.45
CA PRO A 41 3.15 20.17 -1.47
C PRO A 41 4.38 20.66 -0.71
N GLY A 42 5.04 19.77 0.04
CA GLY A 42 6.28 20.10 0.76
C GLY A 42 6.12 20.57 2.21
N THR A 43 4.91 20.78 2.72
CA THR A 43 4.66 21.30 4.09
C THR A 43 4.73 20.26 5.22
N GLY A 44 5.38 19.12 4.99
CA GLY A 44 5.63 18.16 6.06
C GLY A 44 4.48 17.21 6.43
N LYS A 45 3.41 17.10 5.63
CA LYS A 45 2.31 16.12 5.83
C LYS A 45 2.79 14.69 6.09
N THR A 46 3.75 14.22 5.28
CA THR A 46 4.35 12.89 5.47
C THR A 46 5.21 12.83 6.73
N SER A 47 5.90 13.91 7.08
CA SER A 47 6.71 14.00 8.28
C SER A 47 5.84 13.95 9.55
N LEU A 48 4.68 14.61 9.54
CA LEU A 48 3.70 14.62 10.63
C LEU A 48 3.14 13.21 10.89
N ALA A 49 2.74 12.51 9.82
CA ALA A 49 2.24 11.15 9.95
C ALA A 49 3.34 10.16 10.43
N LYS A 50 4.59 10.33 9.96
CA LYS A 50 5.73 9.51 10.40
C LYS A 50 6.11 9.78 11.87
N SER A 51 6.12 11.05 12.28
CA SER A 51 6.49 11.43 13.65
C SER A 51 5.44 10.97 14.65
N LEU A 52 4.14 11.08 14.31
CA LEU A 52 3.06 10.51 15.10
C LEU A 52 3.25 9.01 15.29
N ALA A 53 3.40 8.25 14.19
CA ALA A 53 3.57 6.80 14.25
C ALA A 53 4.76 6.41 15.13
N ARG A 54 5.92 7.06 14.96
CA ARG A 54 7.09 6.83 15.83
C ARG A 54 6.84 7.17 17.30
N SER A 55 6.07 8.22 17.59
CA SER A 55 5.81 8.67 18.96
C SER A 55 4.90 7.72 19.74
N ILE A 56 4.16 6.85 19.06
CA ILE A 56 3.21 5.90 19.65
C ILE A 56 3.60 4.44 19.39
N ASP A 57 4.82 4.18 18.91
CA ASP A 57 5.29 2.86 18.48
C ASP A 57 4.36 2.18 17.43
N GLY A 58 3.76 3.01 16.58
CA GLY A 58 2.87 2.60 15.50
C GLY A 58 3.59 2.34 14.17
N LYS A 59 2.93 1.58 13.28
CA LYS A 59 3.43 1.34 11.92
C LYS A 59 3.02 2.48 10.99
N PHE A 60 3.97 3.08 10.29
CA PHE A 60 3.71 4.01 9.20
C PHE A 60 3.78 3.29 7.85
N GLN A 61 2.67 3.24 7.12
CA GLN A 61 2.62 2.77 5.74
C GLN A 61 2.13 3.91 4.84
N ARG A 62 2.92 4.22 3.81
CA ARG A 62 2.57 5.26 2.83
C ARG A 62 1.99 4.62 1.59
N LEU A 63 0.77 5.03 1.26
CA LEU A 63 0.13 4.67 0.02
C LEU A 63 0.09 5.89 -0.90
N GLN A 64 0.87 5.89 -1.97
CA GLN A 64 0.80 6.94 -2.97
C GLN A 64 -0.37 6.65 -3.92
N PHE A 65 -1.19 7.67 -4.14
CA PHE A 65 -2.12 7.69 -5.26
C PHE A 65 -1.40 8.42 -6.40
N THR A 66 -0.93 7.69 -7.41
CA THR A 66 -0.37 8.24 -8.66
C THR A 66 -1.45 8.24 -9.73
N SER A 67 -1.44 9.24 -10.62
CA SER A 67 -2.30 9.28 -11.81
C SER A 67 -1.77 8.42 -12.97
N ASP A 68 -0.52 7.97 -12.89
CA ASP A 68 0.14 7.12 -13.89
C ASP A 68 0.73 5.88 -13.21
N THR A 69 0.39 4.69 -13.72
CA THR A 69 0.79 3.42 -13.10
C THR A 69 2.21 3.02 -13.50
N LEU A 70 3.15 3.11 -12.57
CA LEU A 70 4.49 2.52 -12.66
C LEU A 70 4.44 1.00 -12.39
N PRO A 71 5.48 0.22 -12.74
CA PRO A 71 5.55 -1.21 -12.40
C PRO A 71 5.32 -1.52 -10.91
N GLY A 72 5.72 -0.61 -10.01
CA GLY A 72 5.43 -0.71 -8.57
C GLY A 72 3.94 -0.62 -8.22
N ASP A 73 3.16 0.11 -9.02
CA ASP A 73 1.71 0.26 -8.83
C ASP A 73 0.96 -1.02 -9.24
N VAL A 74 1.50 -1.77 -10.21
CA VAL A 74 1.00 -3.11 -10.56
C VAL A 74 1.19 -4.07 -9.40
N ILE A 75 2.38 -4.06 -8.77
CA ILE A 75 2.68 -4.92 -7.62
C ILE A 75 1.75 -4.59 -6.44
N LEU A 76 1.54 -3.30 -6.16
CA LEU A 76 0.65 -2.86 -5.08
C LEU A 76 -0.82 -3.20 -5.33
N ALA A 77 -1.32 -2.98 -6.56
CA ALA A 77 -2.69 -3.36 -6.93
C ALA A 77 -2.89 -4.88 -6.85
N PHE A 78 -1.90 -5.65 -7.30
CA PHE A 78 -1.93 -7.11 -7.23
C PHE A 78 -1.91 -7.61 -5.78
N MET A 79 -1.07 -7.04 -4.92
CA MET A 79 -1.03 -7.35 -3.48
C MET A 79 -2.38 -7.07 -2.80
N ARG A 80 -2.99 -5.92 -3.07
CA ARG A 80 -4.29 -5.55 -2.50
C ARG A 80 -5.41 -6.47 -2.96
N ALA A 81 -5.45 -6.78 -4.25
CA ALA A 81 -6.42 -7.72 -4.78
C ALA A 81 -6.25 -9.10 -4.13
N ALA A 82 -5.01 -9.56 -3.92
CA ALA A 82 -4.71 -10.82 -3.25
C ALA A 82 -5.17 -10.80 -1.77
N GLN A 83 -4.91 -9.71 -1.04
CA GLN A 83 -5.38 -9.53 0.34
C GLN A 83 -6.91 -9.53 0.42
N SER A 84 -7.60 -8.82 -0.47
CA SER A 84 -9.05 -8.83 -0.54
C SER A 84 -9.59 -10.23 -0.80
N ARG A 85 -8.96 -10.99 -1.69
CA ARG A 85 -9.38 -12.37 -1.98
C ARG A 85 -9.12 -13.32 -0.82
N ALA A 86 -8.00 -13.17 -0.10
CA ALA A 86 -7.74 -13.93 1.11
C ALA A 86 -8.81 -13.66 2.19
N LEU A 87 -9.16 -12.38 2.40
CA LEU A 87 -10.22 -11.97 3.33
C LEU A 87 -11.59 -12.51 2.93
N LEU A 88 -11.95 -12.47 1.64
CA LEU A 88 -13.20 -13.05 1.14
C LEU A 88 -13.28 -14.57 1.37
N ASN A 89 -12.14 -15.25 1.45
CA ASN A 89 -12.04 -16.67 1.77
C ASN A 89 -11.85 -16.94 3.28
N GLY A 90 -12.05 -15.93 4.14
CA GLY A 90 -11.93 -16.09 5.60
C GLY A 90 -10.49 -16.24 6.11
N ARG A 91 -9.48 -15.91 5.31
CA ARG A 91 -8.06 -16.00 5.68
C ARG A 91 -7.49 -14.61 5.97
N SER A 92 -6.63 -14.52 6.99
CA SER A 92 -5.90 -13.30 7.35
C SER A 92 -4.57 -13.13 6.62
N TYR A 93 -4.21 -14.08 5.76
CA TYR A 93 -2.94 -14.09 5.01
C TYR A 93 -3.15 -14.57 3.57
N CYS A 94 -2.34 -14.05 2.65
CA CYS A 94 -2.33 -14.45 1.26
C CYS A 94 -1.57 -15.78 1.06
N THR A 95 -2.02 -16.56 0.09
CA THR A 95 -1.36 -17.78 -0.39
C THR A 95 -0.98 -17.61 -1.87
N PRO A 96 -0.07 -18.43 -2.42
CA PRO A 96 0.24 -18.40 -3.85
C PRO A 96 -0.99 -18.54 -4.77
N GLU A 97 -2.03 -19.24 -4.34
CA GLU A 97 -3.28 -19.40 -5.11
C GLU A 97 -4.06 -18.08 -5.27
N ASP A 98 -3.95 -17.17 -4.30
CA ASP A 98 -4.58 -15.85 -4.39
C ASP A 98 -4.02 -15.09 -5.58
N PHE A 99 -2.69 -15.13 -5.74
CA PHE A 99 -1.97 -14.48 -6.83
C PHE A 99 -2.21 -15.17 -8.17
N ARG A 100 -2.14 -16.50 -8.23
CA ARG A 100 -2.32 -17.26 -9.48
C ARG A 100 -3.65 -16.97 -10.16
N PHE A 101 -4.75 -16.92 -9.39
CA PHE A 101 -6.05 -16.63 -9.99
C PHE A 101 -6.27 -15.16 -10.32
N LEU A 102 -5.60 -14.24 -9.63
CA LEU A 102 -5.67 -12.81 -9.92
C LEU A 102 -4.74 -12.37 -11.05
N ALA A 103 -3.70 -13.15 -11.39
CA ALA A 103 -2.71 -12.81 -12.41
C ALA A 103 -3.34 -12.48 -13.76
N LYS A 104 -4.30 -13.28 -14.23
CA LYS A 104 -5.00 -13.00 -15.50
C LYS A 104 -5.79 -11.69 -15.46
N PRO A 105 -6.77 -11.47 -14.57
CA PRO A 105 -7.55 -10.23 -14.56
C PRO A 105 -6.72 -8.98 -14.21
N VAL A 106 -5.63 -9.10 -13.43
CA VAL A 106 -4.78 -7.96 -13.04
C VAL A 106 -3.79 -7.58 -14.14
N CYS A 107 -3.17 -8.56 -14.81
CA CYS A 107 -2.05 -8.31 -15.72
C CYS A 107 -2.45 -8.26 -17.21
N SER A 108 -3.54 -8.90 -17.63
CA SER A 108 -3.88 -9.04 -19.07
C SER A 108 -4.06 -7.69 -19.76
N HIS A 109 -4.67 -6.71 -19.09
CA HIS A 109 -4.88 -5.37 -19.65
C HIS A 109 -3.63 -4.48 -19.56
N ARG A 110 -2.60 -4.91 -18.83
CA ARG A 110 -1.35 -4.18 -18.60
C ARG A 110 -0.18 -4.72 -19.44
N LEU A 111 -0.38 -5.86 -20.08
CA LEU A 111 0.56 -6.46 -21.01
C LEU A 111 0.30 -5.91 -22.42
N THR A 112 1.34 -5.41 -23.07
CA THR A 112 1.31 -5.01 -24.48
C THR A 112 2.21 -5.95 -25.25
N LEU A 113 1.65 -6.65 -26.21
CA LEU A 113 2.41 -7.51 -27.11
C LEU A 113 2.85 -6.68 -28.32
N THR A 114 4.00 -7.04 -28.88
CA THR A 114 4.38 -6.55 -30.20
C THR A 114 3.51 -7.21 -31.26
N ILE A 115 3.46 -6.64 -32.46
CA ILE A 115 2.70 -7.20 -33.60
C ILE A 115 3.11 -8.66 -33.86
N GLU A 116 4.42 -8.95 -33.84
CA GLU A 116 4.93 -10.32 -33.99
C GLU A 116 4.47 -11.23 -32.84
N GLY A 117 4.40 -10.70 -31.61
CA GLY A 117 3.92 -11.42 -30.44
C GLY A 117 2.43 -11.78 -30.54
N GLU A 118 1.59 -10.84 -31.00
CA GLU A 118 0.13 -11.09 -31.18
C GLU A 118 -0.17 -12.15 -32.24
N MET A 119 0.70 -12.33 -33.24
CA MET A 119 0.56 -13.41 -34.22
C MET A 119 0.91 -14.80 -33.65
N LYS A 120 1.77 -14.86 -32.61
CA LYS A 120 2.25 -16.12 -32.02
C LYS A 120 1.43 -16.57 -30.83
N THR A 121 0.89 -15.64 -30.03
CA THR A 121 0.27 -15.94 -28.74
C THR A 121 -0.69 -14.84 -28.32
N THR A 122 -1.48 -15.12 -27.28
CA THR A 122 -2.37 -14.15 -26.64
C THR A 122 -1.81 -13.71 -25.28
N LYS A 123 -2.20 -12.52 -24.81
CA LYS A 123 -1.84 -12.02 -23.48
C LYS A 123 -2.18 -13.01 -22.36
N THR A 124 -3.30 -13.73 -22.52
CA THR A 124 -3.72 -14.77 -21.57
C THR A 124 -2.80 -15.98 -21.60
N GLN A 125 -2.42 -16.46 -22.79
CA GLN A 125 -1.50 -17.59 -22.93
C GLN A 125 -0.11 -17.25 -22.37
N VAL A 126 0.41 -16.06 -22.65
CA VAL A 126 1.67 -15.59 -22.07
C VAL A 126 1.63 -15.59 -20.54
N ILE A 127 0.56 -15.05 -19.95
CA ILE A 127 0.42 -15.05 -18.48
C ILE A 127 0.36 -16.49 -17.94
N GLN A 128 -0.36 -17.38 -18.62
CA GLN A 128 -0.48 -18.78 -18.21
C GLN A 128 0.87 -19.50 -18.23
N GLU A 129 1.64 -19.36 -19.31
CA GLU A 129 2.99 -19.93 -19.43
C GLU A 129 3.94 -19.44 -18.34
N ILE A 130 3.87 -18.14 -17.98
CA ILE A 130 4.64 -17.58 -16.88
C ILE A 130 4.23 -18.21 -15.53
N LEU A 131 2.94 -18.41 -15.29
CA LEU A 131 2.47 -19.02 -14.04
C LEU A 131 2.87 -20.49 -13.91
N GLU A 132 3.03 -21.20 -15.03
CA GLU A 132 3.47 -22.59 -15.07
C GLU A 132 4.98 -22.74 -14.89
N THR A 133 5.76 -21.76 -15.33
CA THR A 133 7.22 -21.74 -15.16
C THR A 133 7.68 -21.24 -13.79
N VAL A 134 6.85 -20.46 -13.09
CA VAL A 134 7.18 -19.94 -11.75
C VAL A 134 6.68 -20.89 -10.66
N SER A 135 7.60 -21.54 -9.97
CA SER A 135 7.30 -22.36 -8.80
C SER A 135 6.76 -21.51 -7.64
N ALA A 136 5.74 -22.02 -6.95
CA ALA A 136 5.29 -21.39 -5.71
C ALA A 136 6.41 -21.49 -4.66
N PRO A 137 6.66 -20.43 -3.87
CA PRO A 137 7.62 -20.50 -2.78
C PRO A 137 7.12 -21.53 -1.76
N VAL A 138 7.90 -22.58 -1.56
CA VAL A 138 7.71 -23.54 -0.47
C VAL A 138 8.64 -23.14 0.66
N GLU A 139 8.16 -23.20 1.91
CA GLU A 139 9.05 -23.10 3.06
C GLU A 139 10.03 -24.27 2.96
N SER A 140 11.32 -23.96 2.80
CA SER A 140 12.39 -24.93 2.97
C SER A 140 12.40 -25.34 4.44
N VAL A 141 11.82 -26.50 4.73
CA VAL A 141 11.93 -27.20 6.02
C VAL A 141 13.40 -27.58 6.26
#